data_AF-A0A1Y1RHG8-F1
#
_entry.id   AF-A0A1Y1RHG8-F1
#
_cell.length_a   1.000
_cell.length_b   1.000
_cell.length_c   1.000
_cell.angle_alpha   90.00
_cell.angle_beta   90.00
_cell.angle_gamma   90.00
#
_symmetry.space_group_name_H-M   'P 1'
#
loop_
_entity.id
_entity.type
_entity.pdbx_description
1 polymer ?
#
loop_
_entity_poly.entity_id
_entity_poly.type
_entity_poly.pdbx_seq_one_letter_code
_entity_poly.pdbx_strand_id
1 'polypeptide(L)'
;FKSKYIQKASEKLRVMRLAKAQRLAYKKFLENLSAQKSVILTAKIEGREEGIKEITLKLLAEGTDISFISTVTGLSLDDIKRLKHIK
;
A
#
# COMPACT_ATOMS: atom_id res chain seq x y z
N PHE A 1 -16.03 15.34 -25.15
CA PHE A 1 -14.70 15.44 -24.49
C PHE A 1 -14.84 16.16 -23.15
N LYS A 2 -14.61 15.52 -22.01
CA LYS A 2 -14.37 16.21 -20.73
C LYS A 2 -13.01 15.76 -20.23
N SER A 3 -12.01 16.64 -20.31
CA SER A 3 -10.66 16.33 -19.83
C SER A 3 -10.64 16.21 -18.30
N LYS A 4 -9.69 15.43 -17.76
CA LYS A 4 -9.45 15.27 -16.30
C LYS A 4 -9.35 16.63 -15.58
N TYR A 5 -8.85 17.66 -16.26
CA TYR A 5 -8.72 19.01 -15.73
C TYR A 5 -10.07 19.73 -15.60
N ILE A 6 -10.97 19.57 -16.56
CA ILE A 6 -12.33 20.15 -16.51
C ILE A 6 -13.16 19.50 -15.39
N GLN A 7 -12.99 18.20 -15.16
CA GLN A 7 -13.68 17.49 -14.07
C GLN A 7 -13.25 17.99 -12.69
N LYS A 8 -11.94 18.12 -12.45
CA LYS A 8 -11.40 18.67 -11.19
C LYS A 8 -11.85 20.12 -10.93
N ALA A 9 -11.88 20.94 -11.97
CA ALA A 9 -12.36 22.33 -11.86
C ALA A 9 -13.86 22.38 -11.51
N SER A 10 -14.67 21.50 -12.09
CA SER A 10 -16.11 21.39 -11.82
C SER A 10 -16.41 20.92 -10.39
N GLU A 11 -15.68 19.92 -9.88
CA GLU A 11 -15.79 19.49 -8.48
C GLU A 11 -15.41 20.62 -7.52
N LYS A 12 -14.31 21.33 -7.79
CA LYS A 12 -13.87 22.46 -6.96
C LYS A 12 -14.92 23.56 -6.91
N LEU A 13 -15.53 23.90 -8.05
CA LEU A 13 -16.64 24.86 -8.12
C LEU A 13 -17.88 24.39 -7.34
N ARG A 14 -18.21 23.09 -7.41
CA ARG A 14 -19.32 22.50 -6.65
C ARG A 14 -19.10 22.62 -5.14
N VAL A 15 -17.88 22.36 -4.66
CA VAL A 15 -17.51 22.53 -3.25
C VAL A 15 -17.55 24.00 -2.84
N MET A 16 -17.09 24.92 -3.69
CA MET A 16 -17.16 26.36 -3.44
C MET A 16 -18.58 26.92 -3.41
N ARG A 17 -19.57 26.21 -3.96
CA ARG A 17 -21.00 26.58 -3.87
C ARG A 17 -21.67 26.13 -2.57
N LEU A 18 -21.03 25.26 -1.78
CA LEU A 18 -21.56 24.79 -0.49
C LEU A 18 -21.50 25.92 0.56
N ALA A 19 -22.39 25.87 1.56
CA ALA A 19 -22.31 26.73 2.74
C ALA A 19 -21.03 26.42 3.56
N LYS A 20 -20.53 27.39 4.33
CA LYS A 20 -19.26 27.25 5.08
C LYS A 20 -19.22 25.99 5.98
N ALA A 21 -20.32 25.69 6.66
CA ALA A 21 -20.46 24.48 7.48
C ALA A 21 -20.39 23.18 6.65
N GLN A 22 -21.05 23.16 5.49
CA GLN A 22 -21.03 22.00 4.57
C GLN A 22 -19.63 21.80 3.93
N ARG A 23 -18.90 22.87 3.62
CA ARG A 23 -17.51 22.78 3.15
C ARG A 23 -16.59 22.17 4.22
N LEU A 24 -16.75 22.57 5.47
CA LEU A 24 -15.97 22.04 6.58
C LEU A 24 -16.27 20.55 6.80
N ALA A 25 -17.55 20.15 6.79
CA ALA A 25 -17.94 18.74 6.89
C ALA A 25 -17.37 17.90 5.73
N TYR A 26 -17.45 18.42 4.50
CA TYR A 26 -16.88 17.75 3.33
C TYR A 26 -15.35 17.61 3.41
N LYS A 27 -14.64 18.64 3.88
CA LYS A 27 -13.18 18.57 4.10
C LYS A 27 -12.82 17.48 5.11
N LYS A 28 -13.49 17.45 6.27
CA LYS A 28 -13.28 16.41 7.30
C LYS A 28 -13.54 15.00 6.76
N PHE A 29 -14.59 14.84 5.95
CA PHE A 29 -14.89 13.57 5.30
C PHE A 29 -13.76 13.12 4.35
N LEU A 30 -13.23 14.03 3.53
CA LEU A 30 -12.10 13.73 2.64
C LEU A 30 -10.83 13.36 3.42
N GLU A 31 -10.54 14.07 4.51
CA GLU A 31 -9.41 13.76 5.39
C GLU A 31 -9.53 12.35 5.97
N ASN A 32 -10.71 11.99 6.49
CA ASN A 32 -10.98 10.66 7.02
C ASN A 32 -10.85 9.57 5.95
N LEU A 33 -11.38 9.79 4.74
CA LEU A 33 -11.22 8.85 3.64
C LEU A 33 -9.75 8.65 3.26
N SER A 34 -8.97 9.73 3.23
CA SER A 34 -7.53 9.66 2.94
C SER A 34 -6.79 8.86 4.01
N ALA A 35 -7.08 9.11 5.29
CA ALA A 35 -6.49 8.39 6.41
C ALA A 35 -6.82 6.89 6.33
N GLN A 36 -8.08 6.52 6.12
CA GLN A 36 -8.51 5.13 5.97
C GLN A 36 -7.82 4.44 4.79
N LYS A 37 -7.73 5.10 3.63
CA LYS A 37 -7.01 4.56 2.47
C LYS A 37 -5.54 4.32 2.76
N SER A 38 -4.90 5.24 3.49
CA SER A 38 -3.51 5.08 3.91
C SER A 38 -3.34 3.85 4.80
N VAL A 39 -4.19 3.70 5.82
CA VAL A 39 -4.15 2.54 6.74
C VAL A 39 -4.30 1.22 5.97
N ILE A 40 -5.27 1.14 5.05
CA ILE A 40 -5.50 -0.07 4.25
C ILE A 40 -4.30 -0.38 3.34
N LEU A 41 -3.73 0.66 2.71
CA LEU A 41 -2.57 0.49 1.84
C LEU A 41 -1.37 -0.03 2.62
N THR A 42 -1.08 0.58 3.78
CA THR A 42 -0.01 0.15 4.68
C THR A 42 -0.21 -1.29 5.13
N ALA A 43 -1.39 -1.64 5.65
CA ALA A 43 -1.68 -3.01 6.09
C ALA A 43 -1.52 -4.04 4.97
N LYS A 44 -1.89 -3.69 3.73
CA LYS A 44 -1.72 -4.59 2.56
C LYS A 44 -0.25 -4.77 2.19
N ILE A 45 0.56 -3.73 2.29
CA ILE A 45 2.00 -3.78 2.02
C ILE A 45 2.68 -4.64 3.10
N GLU A 46 2.46 -4.31 4.37
CA GLU A 46 3.02 -5.02 5.52
C GLU A 46 2.63 -6.50 5.50
N GLY A 47 1.34 -6.82 5.32
CA GLY A 47 0.90 -8.23 5.25
C GLY A 47 1.50 -9.01 4.08
N ARG A 48 1.77 -8.34 2.95
CA ARG A 48 2.48 -8.97 1.82
C ARG A 48 3.94 -9.22 2.15
N GLU A 49 4.62 -8.26 2.76
CA GLU A 49 6.02 -8.37 3.17
C GLU A 49 6.21 -9.45 4.25
N GLU A 50 5.33 -9.49 5.24
CA GLU A 50 5.31 -10.50 6.29
C GLU A 50 5.06 -11.90 5.72
N GLY A 51 4.07 -12.06 4.83
CA GLY A 51 3.79 -13.34 4.19
C GLY A 51 4.94 -13.85 3.33
N ILE A 52 5.60 -12.96 2.57
CA ILE A 52 6.80 -13.29 1.80
C ILE A 52 7.93 -13.72 2.75
N LYS A 53 8.16 -12.97 3.83
CA LYS A 53 9.18 -13.30 4.83
C LYS A 53 8.93 -14.65 5.48
N GLU A 54 7.70 -14.94 5.88
CA GLU A 54 7.32 -16.19 6.52
C GLU A 54 7.56 -17.40 5.59
N ILE A 55 7.12 -17.31 4.33
CA ILE A 55 7.33 -18.42 3.38
C ILE A 55 8.81 -18.60 3.04
N THR A 56 9.59 -17.52 2.91
CA THR A 56 11.04 -17.59 2.73
C THR A 56 11.72 -18.30 3.89
N LEU A 57 11.36 -17.98 5.14
CA LEU A 57 11.93 -18.61 6.32
C LEU A 57 11.58 -20.11 6.41
N LYS A 58 10.34 -20.49 6.09
CA LYS A 58 9.93 -21.91 6.04
C LYS A 58 10.71 -22.69 4.98
N LEU A 59 10.84 -22.14 3.77
CA LEU A 59 11.61 -22.78 2.69
C LEU A 59 13.10 -22.93 3.04
N LEU A 60 13.68 -21.91 3.69
CA LEU A 60 15.06 -21.98 4.21
C LEU A 60 15.21 -23.05 5.28
N ALA A 61 14.24 -23.20 6.17
CA ALA A 61 14.23 -24.23 7.22
C ALA A 61 14.12 -25.65 6.64
N GLU A 62 13.39 -25.81 5.53
CA GLU A 62 13.31 -27.06 4.76
C GLU A 62 14.58 -27.35 3.93
N GLY A 63 15.56 -26.45 3.93
CA GLY A 63 16.81 -26.62 3.17
C GLY A 63 16.66 -26.39 1.67
N THR A 64 15.61 -25.69 1.25
CA THR A 64 15.37 -25.36 -0.16
C THR A 64 16.48 -24.46 -0.71
N ASP A 65 16.85 -24.67 -1.97
CA ASP A 65 17.89 -23.89 -2.64
C ASP A 65 17.52 -22.39 -2.73
N ILE A 66 18.50 -21.52 -2.49
CA ILE A 66 18.31 -20.07 -2.41
C ILE A 66 17.88 -19.49 -3.78
N SER A 67 18.36 -20.05 -4.89
CA SER A 67 17.97 -19.58 -6.23
C SER A 67 16.50 -19.91 -6.52
N PHE A 68 16.02 -21.06 -6.06
CA PHE A 68 14.62 -21.43 -6.16
C PHE A 68 13.73 -20.52 -5.29
N ILE A 69 14.14 -20.26 -4.05
CA ILE A 69 13.43 -19.34 -3.15
C ILE A 69 13.33 -17.94 -3.78
N SER A 70 14.42 -17.44 -4.37
CA SER A 70 14.42 -16.16 -5.08
C SER A 70 13.42 -16.12 -6.23
N THR A 71 13.36 -17.19 -7.02
CA THR A 71 12.40 -17.31 -8.12
C THR A 71 10.94 -17.29 -7.65
N VAL A 72 10.62 -18.00 -6.56
CA VAL A 72 9.23 -18.11 -6.06
C VAL A 72 8.78 -16.84 -5.33
N THR A 73 9.68 -16.23 -4.55
CA THR A 73 9.33 -15.12 -3.65
C THR A 73 9.56 -13.75 -4.28
N GLY A 74 10.36 -13.68 -5.34
CA GLY A 74 10.77 -12.43 -5.98
C GLY A 74 11.81 -11.64 -5.18
N LEU A 75 12.33 -12.19 -4.08
CA LEU A 75 13.40 -11.56 -3.31
C LEU A 75 14.75 -11.73 -4.00
N SER A 76 15.65 -10.77 -3.79
CA SER A 76 17.04 -10.92 -4.19
C SER A 76 17.75 -12.00 -3.35
N LEU A 77 18.80 -12.61 -3.88
CA LEU A 77 19.61 -13.58 -3.15
C LEU A 77 20.19 -12.98 -1.86
N ASP A 78 20.53 -11.68 -1.88
CA ASP A 78 21.07 -10.98 -0.71
C ASP A 78 20.00 -10.72 0.36
N ASP A 79 18.76 -10.41 -0.03
CA ASP A 79 17.63 -10.32 0.90
C ASP A 79 17.39 -11.64 1.61
N ILE A 80 17.40 -12.75 0.87
CA ILE A 80 17.19 -14.09 1.44
C ILE A 80 18.33 -14.46 2.40
N LYS A 81 19.58 -14.15 2.04
CA LYS A 81 20.74 -14.36 2.94
C LYS A 81 20.62 -13.53 4.21
N ARG A 82 20.22 -12.26 4.12
CA ARG A 82 19.97 -11.42 5.30
C ARG A 82 18.93 -12.04 6.22
N LEU A 83 17.81 -12.51 5.66
CA LEU A 83 16.75 -13.19 6.42
C LEU A 83 17.25 -14.44 7.16
N LYS A 84 18.18 -15.19 6.57
CA LYS A 84 18.80 -16.37 7.22
C LYS A 84 19.63 -16.00 8.46
N HIS A 85 20.21 -14.81 8.50
CA HIS A 85 21.10 -14.36 9.59
C HIS A 85 20.40 -13.51 10.65
N ILE A 86 19.13 -13.16 10.45
CA ILE A 86 18.29 -12.53 11.48
C ILE A 86 17.82 -13.65 12.42
N LYS A 87 18.67 -14.02 13.37
CA LYS A 87 18.33 -14.84 14.54
C LYS A 87 18.63 -14.05 15.79
#